data_AF-A0A9E4N8I7-F1
#
_entry.id   AF-A0A9E4N8I7-F1
#
_cell.length_a   1.000
_cell.length_b   1.000
_cell.length_c   1.000
_cell.angle_alpha   90.00
_cell.angle_beta   90.00
_cell.angle_gamma   90.00
#
_symmetry.space_group_name_H-M   'P 1'
#
loop_
_entity.id
_entity.type
_entity.pdbx_description
1 polymer ?
#
loop_
_entity_poly.entity_id
_entity_poly.type
_entity_poly.pdbx_seq_one_letter_code
_entity_poly.pdbx_strand_id
1 'polypeptide(L)'
;VVPLRNTGAALSPHSAFLIMQGLETLGLRMERHCENSLAVAEFLKQQPQVKWVNYAALPESPHYERCQKITKGQASGILSFGIEGGREAGARFIDALQMILRLVNIGDAKSLACHPATTTHRQLNEDELATAGVSGDMVRLSIGIEHVDDIIADITQALEAAKG
;
A
#
# COMPACT_ATOMS: atom_id res chain seq x y z
N VAL A 1 -26.39 6.70 -17.21
CA VAL A 1 -26.86 7.63 -18.27
C VAL A 1 -27.21 9.02 -17.74
N VAL A 2 -27.98 9.13 -16.65
CA VAL A 2 -28.36 10.44 -16.04
C VAL A 2 -27.16 11.29 -15.57
N PRO A 3 -26.11 10.74 -14.93
CA PRO A 3 -24.96 11.55 -14.51
C PRO A 3 -24.19 12.12 -15.68
N LEU A 4 -23.91 11.32 -16.73
CA LEU A 4 -23.16 11.76 -17.91
C LEU A 4 -23.89 12.87 -18.69
N ARG A 5 -25.21 12.71 -18.87
CA ARG A 5 -26.06 13.69 -19.57
C ARG A 5 -26.16 15.02 -18.81
N ASN A 6 -26.25 14.96 -17.48
CA ASN A 6 -26.50 16.16 -16.67
C ASN A 6 -25.21 16.85 -16.18
N THR A 7 -24.13 16.10 -15.98
CA THR A 7 -22.85 16.63 -15.45
C THR A 7 -21.79 16.83 -16.54
N GLY A 8 -21.93 16.20 -17.70
CA GLY A 8 -20.96 16.29 -18.78
C GLY A 8 -19.61 15.62 -18.47
N ALA A 9 -19.50 14.79 -17.43
CA ALA A 9 -18.28 14.08 -17.03
C ALA A 9 -17.91 12.93 -18.00
N ALA A 10 -17.71 13.26 -19.27
CA ALA A 10 -17.32 12.34 -20.32
C ALA A 10 -15.81 12.05 -20.28
N LEU A 11 -15.45 10.77 -20.39
CA LEU A 11 -14.05 10.35 -20.49
C LEU A 11 -13.46 10.80 -21.83
N SER A 12 -12.27 11.42 -21.81
CA SER A 12 -11.62 11.81 -23.06
C SER A 12 -11.24 10.57 -23.89
N PRO A 13 -11.36 10.61 -25.23
CA PRO A 13 -10.98 9.47 -26.07
C PRO A 13 -9.52 9.04 -25.90
N HIS A 14 -8.62 10.00 -25.67
CA HIS A 14 -7.21 9.71 -25.41
C HIS A 14 -7.01 9.00 -24.06
N SER A 15 -7.70 9.43 -22.99
CA SER A 15 -7.68 8.72 -21.70
C SER A 15 -8.25 7.30 -21.82
N ALA A 16 -9.32 7.11 -22.59
CA ALA A 16 -9.87 5.79 -22.86
C ALA A 16 -8.85 4.88 -23.58
N PHE A 17 -8.13 5.41 -24.58
CA PHE A 17 -7.06 4.70 -25.26
C PHE A 17 -5.94 4.26 -24.30
N LEU A 18 -5.47 5.15 -23.43
CA LEU A 18 -4.44 4.81 -22.43
C LEU A 18 -4.91 3.73 -21.45
N ILE A 19 -6.16 3.77 -21.02
CA ILE A 19 -6.75 2.72 -20.16
C ILE A 19 -6.77 1.38 -20.91
N MET A 20 -7.20 1.36 -22.18
CA MET A 20 -7.22 0.14 -22.97
C MET A 20 -5.81 -0.47 -23.13
N GLN A 21 -4.80 0.37 -23.39
CA GLN A 21 -3.40 -0.07 -23.42
C GLN A 21 -2.94 -0.68 -22.08
N GLY A 22 -3.33 -0.07 -20.95
CA GLY A 22 -3.04 -0.62 -19.63
C GLY A 22 -3.73 -1.96 -19.35
N LEU A 23 -4.96 -2.17 -19.87
CA LEU A 23 -5.73 -3.39 -19.66
C LEU A 23 -5.09 -4.64 -20.27
N GLU A 24 -4.35 -4.49 -21.37
CA GLU A 24 -3.66 -5.60 -22.05
C GLU A 24 -2.70 -6.36 -21.12
N THR A 25 -2.12 -5.67 -20.13
CA THR A 25 -1.16 -6.24 -19.16
C THR A 25 -1.75 -6.41 -17.76
N LEU A 26 -3.07 -6.23 -17.58
CA LEU A 26 -3.69 -6.24 -16.26
C LEU A 26 -3.43 -7.54 -15.50
N GLY A 27 -3.64 -8.69 -16.14
CA GLY A 27 -3.43 -10.01 -15.50
C GLY A 27 -1.99 -10.17 -15.00
N LEU A 28 -1.02 -9.93 -15.88
CA LEU A 28 0.41 -10.06 -15.57
C LEU A 28 0.84 -9.13 -14.42
N ARG A 29 0.34 -7.88 -14.43
CA ARG A 29 0.64 -6.92 -13.35
C ARG A 29 0.01 -7.37 -12.05
N MET A 30 -1.24 -7.81 -12.06
CA MET A 30 -1.93 -8.24 -10.84
C MET A 30 -1.28 -9.46 -10.20
N GLU A 31 -0.83 -10.44 -10.99
CA GLU A 31 -0.04 -11.58 -10.50
C GLU A 31 1.21 -11.08 -9.76
N ARG A 32 2.02 -10.24 -10.41
CA ARG A 32 3.25 -9.70 -9.81
C ARG A 32 2.98 -8.84 -8.57
N HIS A 33 1.96 -7.99 -8.58
CA HIS A 33 1.58 -7.17 -7.43
C HIS A 33 1.22 -8.04 -6.21
N CYS A 34 0.45 -9.11 -6.43
CA CYS A 34 0.05 -10.02 -5.37
C CYS A 34 1.24 -10.83 -4.83
N GLU A 35 2.09 -11.37 -5.71
CA GLU A 35 3.32 -12.09 -5.34
C GLU A 35 4.26 -11.22 -4.50
N ASN A 36 4.59 -10.02 -5.00
CA ASN A 36 5.47 -9.09 -4.31
C ASN A 36 4.88 -8.66 -2.96
N SER A 37 3.56 -8.41 -2.91
CA SER A 37 2.90 -7.98 -1.66
C SER A 37 2.87 -9.06 -0.60
N LEU A 38 2.68 -10.31 -0.97
CA LEU A 38 2.75 -11.43 -0.02
C LEU A 38 4.17 -11.55 0.55
N ALA A 39 5.19 -11.53 -0.31
CA ALA A 39 6.58 -11.60 0.13
C ALA A 39 6.96 -10.43 1.05
N VAL A 40 6.56 -9.21 0.72
CA VAL A 40 6.78 -8.03 1.57
C VAL A 40 6.03 -8.16 2.89
N ALA A 41 4.79 -8.64 2.90
CA ALA A 41 4.01 -8.83 4.12
C ALA A 41 4.66 -9.88 5.05
N GLU A 42 5.14 -11.00 4.48
CA GLU A 42 5.86 -12.04 5.23
C GLU A 42 7.20 -11.54 5.78
N PHE A 43 7.93 -10.74 4.99
CA PHE A 43 9.16 -10.09 5.42
C PHE A 43 8.91 -9.14 6.60
N LEU A 44 7.92 -8.25 6.48
CA LEU A 44 7.58 -7.25 7.51
C LEU A 44 7.19 -7.91 8.84
N LYS A 45 6.50 -9.05 8.82
CA LYS A 45 6.15 -9.81 10.03
C LYS A 45 7.36 -10.27 10.84
N GLN A 46 8.51 -10.42 10.20
CA GLN A 46 9.74 -10.89 10.85
C GLN A 46 10.59 -9.73 11.40
N GLN A 47 10.20 -8.48 11.12
CA GLN A 47 10.98 -7.32 11.52
C GLN A 47 10.62 -6.86 12.94
N PRO A 48 11.59 -6.73 13.87
CA PRO A 48 11.33 -6.27 15.24
C PRO A 48 10.81 -4.81 15.33
N GLN A 49 10.98 -4.02 14.27
CA GLN A 49 10.51 -2.65 14.13
C GLN A 49 9.03 -2.58 13.70
N VAL A 50 8.36 -3.72 13.46
CA VAL A 50 6.99 -3.79 12.97
C VAL A 50 6.10 -4.44 14.03
N LYS A 51 5.08 -3.70 14.49
CA LYS A 51 4.14 -4.15 15.53
C LYS A 51 3.09 -5.12 15.01
N TRP A 52 2.60 -4.86 13.81
CA TRP A 52 1.52 -5.62 13.19
C TRP A 52 1.58 -5.43 11.67
N VAL A 53 1.09 -6.43 10.95
CA VAL A 53 0.94 -6.40 9.49
C VAL A 53 -0.50 -6.76 9.15
N ASN A 54 -1.13 -5.96 8.30
CA ASN A 54 -2.47 -6.19 7.79
C ASN A 54 -2.42 -6.47 6.30
N TYR A 55 -2.50 -7.76 5.95
CA TYR A 55 -2.61 -8.23 4.58
C TYR A 55 -3.52 -9.46 4.51
N ALA A 56 -4.47 -9.48 3.57
CA ALA A 56 -5.55 -10.47 3.57
C ALA A 56 -5.10 -11.90 3.25
N ALA A 57 -3.95 -12.07 2.58
CA ALA A 57 -3.42 -13.40 2.24
C ALA A 57 -2.52 -13.99 3.35
N LEU A 58 -2.28 -13.27 4.44
CA LEU A 58 -1.57 -13.82 5.60
C LEU A 58 -2.47 -14.80 6.38
N PRO A 59 -1.96 -15.96 6.84
CA PRO A 59 -2.75 -16.93 7.58
C PRO A 59 -3.41 -16.39 8.86
N GLU A 60 -2.80 -15.41 9.51
CA GLU A 60 -3.32 -14.79 10.74
C GLU A 60 -4.35 -13.69 10.47
N SER A 61 -4.58 -13.34 9.20
CA SER A 61 -5.55 -12.32 8.84
C SER A 61 -6.97 -12.80 9.16
N PRO A 62 -7.83 -11.95 9.78
CA PRO A 62 -9.25 -12.26 9.95
C PRO A 62 -9.99 -12.41 8.61
N HIS A 63 -9.35 -12.06 7.49
CA HIS A 63 -9.88 -12.17 6.15
C HIS A 63 -9.28 -13.30 5.32
N TYR A 64 -8.42 -14.14 5.90
CA TYR A 64 -7.71 -15.20 5.19
C TYR A 64 -8.65 -16.15 4.44
N GLU A 65 -9.65 -16.73 5.12
CA GLU A 65 -10.63 -17.63 4.49
C GLU A 65 -11.41 -16.94 3.35
N ARG A 66 -11.73 -15.66 3.52
CA ARG A 66 -12.42 -14.87 2.50
C ARG A 66 -11.52 -14.60 1.30
N CYS A 67 -10.25 -14.30 1.53
CA CYS A 67 -9.25 -14.14 0.48
C CYS A 67 -9.10 -15.44 -0.32
N GLN A 68 -9.02 -16.58 0.36
CA GLN A 68 -8.98 -17.89 -0.31
C GLN A 68 -10.22 -18.14 -1.15
N LYS A 69 -11.41 -17.84 -0.62
CA LYS A 69 -12.67 -18.06 -1.33
C LYS A 69 -12.86 -17.14 -2.54
N ILE A 70 -12.53 -15.86 -2.42
CA ILE A 70 -12.86 -14.85 -3.45
C ILE A 70 -11.75 -14.73 -4.48
N THR A 71 -10.49 -14.77 -4.05
CA THR A 71 -9.34 -14.47 -4.91
C THR A 71 -8.31 -15.60 -4.95
N LYS A 72 -8.64 -16.79 -4.44
CA LYS A 72 -7.75 -17.97 -4.42
C LYS A 72 -6.41 -17.68 -3.74
N GLY A 73 -6.43 -16.83 -2.72
CA GLY A 73 -5.24 -16.45 -1.94
C GLY A 73 -4.42 -15.31 -2.53
N GLN A 74 -4.79 -14.79 -3.71
CA GLN A 74 -4.16 -13.62 -4.30
C GLN A 74 -4.88 -12.36 -3.80
N ALA A 75 -4.39 -11.71 -2.76
CA ALA A 75 -5.11 -10.57 -2.16
C ALA A 75 -5.08 -9.33 -3.07
N SER A 76 -4.08 -8.47 -2.90
CA SER A 76 -3.90 -7.27 -3.72
C SER A 76 -2.45 -6.79 -3.65
N GLY A 77 -2.15 -5.73 -4.40
CA GLY A 77 -0.90 -4.98 -4.28
C GLY A 77 -0.82 -4.07 -3.03
N ILE A 78 -1.78 -4.12 -2.12
CA ILE A 78 -1.91 -3.17 -1.01
C ILE A 78 -1.82 -3.90 0.32
N LEU A 79 -0.99 -3.38 1.22
CA LEU A 79 -0.88 -3.82 2.61
C LEU A 79 -0.59 -2.63 3.52
N SER A 80 -0.89 -2.80 4.81
CA SER A 80 -0.55 -1.82 5.84
C SER A 80 0.22 -2.48 6.97
N PHE A 81 1.09 -1.74 7.63
CA PHE A 81 1.79 -2.21 8.82
C PHE A 81 1.93 -1.08 9.84
N GLY A 82 2.09 -1.45 11.12
CA GLY A 82 2.38 -0.52 12.20
C GLY A 82 3.86 -0.49 12.51
N ILE A 83 4.49 0.68 12.45
CA ILE A 83 5.91 0.86 12.79
C ILE A 83 6.11 1.15 14.28
N GLU A 84 7.11 0.51 14.88
CA GLU A 84 7.55 0.83 16.24
C GLU A 84 8.09 2.26 16.32
N GLY A 85 7.79 2.96 17.42
CA GLY A 85 8.10 4.40 17.55
C GLY A 85 7.04 5.35 16.95
N GLY A 86 5.92 4.83 16.44
CA GLY A 86 4.72 5.60 16.13
C GLY A 86 4.92 6.67 15.06
N ARG A 87 4.30 7.83 15.26
CA ARG A 87 4.20 8.90 14.24
C ARG A 87 5.56 9.41 13.76
N GLU A 88 6.52 9.56 14.67
CA GLU A 88 7.85 10.07 14.32
C GLU A 88 8.66 9.04 13.54
N ALA A 89 8.62 7.77 13.97
CA ALA A 89 9.26 6.69 13.23
C ALA A 89 8.63 6.51 11.84
N GLY A 90 7.30 6.61 11.73
CA GLY A 90 6.59 6.59 10.44
C GLY A 90 6.99 7.73 9.51
N ALA A 91 7.21 8.93 10.05
CA ALA A 91 7.75 10.05 9.28
C ALA A 91 9.17 9.78 8.79
N ARG A 92 10.08 9.34 9.68
CA ARG A 92 11.46 9.00 9.33
C ARG A 92 11.54 7.88 8.30
N PHE A 93 10.74 6.83 8.45
CA PHE A 93 10.64 5.73 7.49
C PHE A 93 10.30 6.24 6.10
N ILE A 94 9.21 7.02 5.99
CA ILE A 94 8.76 7.55 4.70
C ILE A 94 9.79 8.48 4.06
N ASP A 95 10.47 9.31 4.85
CA ASP A 95 11.48 10.24 4.34
C ASP A 95 12.81 9.54 3.99
N ALA A 96 13.06 8.34 4.54
CA ALA A 96 14.26 7.55 4.26
C ALA A 96 14.15 6.66 3.00
N LEU A 97 12.94 6.43 2.47
CA LEU A 97 12.75 5.61 1.25
C LEU A 97 13.50 6.21 0.06
N GLN A 98 14.21 5.38 -0.68
CA GLN A 98 15.05 5.79 -1.81
C GLN A 98 14.51 5.33 -3.16
N MET A 99 13.68 4.27 -3.17
CA MET A 99 13.06 3.71 -4.38
C MET A 99 11.54 3.83 -4.34
N ILE A 100 10.93 3.43 -3.22
CA ILE A 100 9.48 3.50 -3.02
C ILE A 100 9.06 4.96 -2.92
N LEU A 101 8.13 5.39 -3.78
CA LEU A 101 7.76 6.79 -3.89
C LEU A 101 6.74 7.20 -2.81
N ARG A 102 6.99 8.34 -2.17
CA ARG A 102 6.05 8.97 -1.23
C ARG A 102 4.87 9.60 -1.96
N LEU A 103 3.85 8.80 -2.27
CA LEU A 103 2.64 9.24 -2.98
C LEU A 103 1.37 8.61 -2.41
N VAL A 104 0.26 9.32 -2.57
CA VAL A 104 -1.05 8.92 -2.01
C VAL A 104 -1.89 8.07 -2.96
N ASN A 105 -1.52 7.96 -4.24
CA ASN A 105 -2.18 7.05 -5.19
C ASN A 105 -1.88 5.58 -4.88
N ILE A 106 -2.53 4.67 -5.61
CA ILE A 106 -2.41 3.21 -5.47
C ILE A 106 -2.47 2.57 -6.86
N GLY A 107 -1.91 1.35 -6.99
CA GLY A 107 -2.01 0.55 -8.21
C GLY A 107 -1.18 1.04 -9.40
N ASP A 108 -0.16 1.85 -9.16
CA ASP A 108 0.88 2.14 -10.16
C ASP A 108 1.80 0.93 -10.31
N ALA A 109 2.52 0.84 -11.43
CA ALA A 109 3.60 -0.12 -11.61
C ALA A 109 4.75 0.11 -10.61
N LYS A 110 4.90 1.35 -10.10
CA LYS A 110 5.87 1.69 -9.06
C LYS A 110 5.32 1.43 -7.68
N SER A 111 6.19 1.01 -6.77
CA SER A 111 5.91 0.89 -5.36
C SER A 111 5.71 2.27 -4.73
N LEU A 112 4.65 2.43 -3.95
CA LEU A 112 4.25 3.68 -3.32
C LEU A 112 4.06 3.50 -1.81
N ALA A 113 4.43 4.50 -1.03
CA ALA A 113 4.22 4.53 0.40
C ALA A 113 3.52 5.80 0.85
N CYS A 114 2.66 5.66 1.85
CA CYS A 114 2.00 6.77 2.50
C CYS A 114 1.89 6.50 4.00
N HIS A 115 2.24 7.49 4.82
CA HIS A 115 1.95 7.50 6.25
C HIS A 115 0.79 8.48 6.51
N PRO A 116 -0.45 8.00 6.66
CA PRO A 116 -1.62 8.88 6.66
C PRO A 116 -1.62 9.90 7.81
N ALA A 117 -1.11 9.52 8.98
CA ALA A 117 -1.09 10.38 10.18
C ALA A 117 -0.20 11.64 10.03
N THR A 118 0.83 11.63 9.17
CA THR A 118 1.65 12.82 8.89
C THR A 118 1.32 13.51 7.58
N THR A 119 0.45 12.90 6.75
CA THR A 119 0.13 13.40 5.42
C THR A 119 -1.36 13.73 5.28
N THR A 120 -2.16 12.76 4.84
CA THR A 120 -3.56 12.93 4.43
C THR A 120 -4.50 13.27 5.59
N HIS A 121 -4.17 12.86 6.81
CA HIS A 121 -4.99 13.08 7.99
C HIS A 121 -4.29 13.98 9.03
N ARG A 122 -3.28 14.75 8.62
CA ARG A 122 -2.50 15.63 9.52
C ARG A 122 -3.32 16.66 10.31
N GLN A 123 -4.54 16.95 9.86
CA GLN A 123 -5.44 17.93 10.47
C GLN A 123 -6.33 17.33 11.56
N LEU A 124 -6.40 15.99 11.66
CA LEU A 124 -7.18 15.30 12.68
C LEU A 124 -6.38 15.19 13.98
N ASN A 125 -7.09 15.28 15.10
CA ASN A 125 -6.53 14.98 16.41
C ASN A 125 -6.43 13.45 16.63
N GLU A 126 -5.80 13.02 17.73
CA GLU A 126 -5.55 11.60 18.00
C GLU A 126 -6.83 10.77 18.14
N ASP A 127 -7.87 11.32 18.76
CA ASP A 127 -9.17 10.66 18.94
C ASP A 127 -9.90 10.48 17.60
N GLU A 128 -9.82 11.48 16.73
CA GLU A 128 -10.38 11.44 15.37
C GLU A 128 -9.64 10.44 14.47
N LEU A 129 -8.31 10.38 14.57
CA LEU A 129 -7.48 9.41 13.86
C LEU A 129 -7.81 7.97 14.29
N ALA A 130 -7.93 7.73 15.60
CA ALA A 130 -8.31 6.43 16.14
C ALA A 130 -9.71 6.01 15.67
N THR A 131 -10.67 6.93 15.68
CA THR A 131 -12.04 6.68 15.19
C THR A 131 -12.07 6.37 13.69
N ALA A 132 -11.20 7.01 12.90
CA ALA A 132 -11.05 6.74 11.47
C ALA A 132 -10.31 5.42 11.16
N GLY A 133 -9.82 4.70 12.17
CA GLY A 133 -9.02 3.49 12.01
C GLY A 133 -7.62 3.75 11.49
N VAL A 134 -7.12 4.99 11.62
CA VAL A 134 -5.79 5.42 11.21
C VAL A 134 -4.94 5.58 12.46
N SER A 135 -4.28 4.52 12.88
CA SER A 135 -3.35 4.61 14.00
C SER A 135 -2.12 5.44 13.62
N GLY A 136 -1.55 6.15 14.59
CA GLY A 136 -0.41 7.05 14.36
C GLY A 136 0.87 6.36 13.90
N ASP A 137 0.94 5.03 14.00
CA ASP A 137 2.02 4.15 13.54
C ASP A 137 1.77 3.55 12.14
N MET A 138 0.58 3.76 11.55
CA MET A 138 0.19 3.07 10.32
C MET A 138 0.93 3.61 9.09
N VAL A 139 1.66 2.74 8.42
CA VAL A 139 2.20 2.95 7.08
C VAL A 139 1.42 2.08 6.09
N ARG A 140 0.99 2.67 4.98
CA ARG A 140 0.35 1.98 3.86
C ARG A 140 1.35 1.84 2.71
N LEU A 141 1.51 0.62 2.22
CA LEU A 141 2.28 0.33 1.01
C LEU A 141 1.34 -0.11 -0.12
N SER A 142 1.57 0.44 -1.31
CA SER A 142 1.04 -0.05 -2.58
C SER A 142 2.23 -0.59 -3.36
N ILE A 143 2.45 -1.89 -3.28
CA ILE A 143 3.61 -2.58 -3.86
C ILE A 143 3.46 -2.65 -5.38
N GLY A 144 4.53 -2.25 -6.07
CA GLY A 144 4.64 -2.23 -7.52
C GLY A 144 5.06 -3.59 -8.12
N ILE A 145 5.61 -3.52 -9.32
CA ILE A 145 6.10 -4.67 -10.09
C ILE A 145 7.62 -4.73 -10.19
N GLU A 146 8.34 -3.95 -9.38
CA GLU A 146 9.80 -4.05 -9.26
C GLU A 146 10.25 -5.44 -8.79
N HIS A 147 11.56 -5.68 -8.83
CA HIS A 147 12.12 -6.90 -8.23
C HIS A 147 11.85 -6.89 -6.72
N VAL A 148 11.34 -8.00 -6.19
CA VAL A 148 10.94 -8.09 -4.78
C VAL A 148 12.10 -7.80 -3.82
N ASP A 149 13.31 -8.24 -4.18
CA ASP A 149 14.50 -8.00 -3.36
C ASP A 149 14.86 -6.52 -3.25
N ASP A 150 14.65 -5.73 -4.31
CA ASP A 150 14.90 -4.29 -4.29
C ASP A 150 13.88 -3.57 -3.41
N ILE A 151 12.61 -4.01 -3.46
CA ILE A 151 11.53 -3.50 -2.61
C ILE A 151 11.86 -3.80 -1.14
N ILE A 152 12.23 -5.05 -0.84
CA ILE A 152 12.60 -5.47 0.51
C ILE A 152 13.86 -4.72 0.98
N ALA A 153 14.87 -4.53 0.13
CA ALA A 153 16.08 -3.79 0.47
C ALA A 153 15.78 -2.32 0.83
N ASP A 154 14.94 -1.64 0.05
CA ASP A 154 14.54 -0.26 0.34
C ASP A 154 13.72 -0.16 1.63
N ILE A 155 12.80 -1.11 1.87
CA ILE A 155 12.05 -1.18 3.14
C ILE A 155 13.01 -1.44 4.30
N THR A 156 13.96 -2.36 4.15
CA THR A 156 14.92 -2.73 5.20
C THR A 156 15.74 -1.52 5.61
N GLN A 157 16.36 -0.82 4.65
CA GLN A 157 17.18 0.35 4.96
C GLN A 157 16.35 1.48 5.60
N ALA A 158 15.10 1.68 5.14
CA ALA A 158 14.23 2.71 5.70
C ALA A 158 13.76 2.35 7.13
N LEU A 159 13.51 1.07 7.42
CA LEU A 159 13.20 0.60 8.78
C LEU A 159 14.40 0.78 9.72
N GLU A 160 15.62 0.56 9.25
CA GLU A 160 16.84 0.84 10.03
C GLU A 160 17.00 2.34 10.30
N ALA A 161 16.82 3.20 9.28
CA ALA A 161 16.90 4.65 9.43
C ALA A 161 15.80 5.23 10.34
N ALA A 162 14.67 4.53 10.47
CA ALA A 162 13.57 4.95 11.34
C ALA A 162 13.84 4.69 12.83
N LYS A 163 14.81 3.83 13.17
CA LYS A 163 15.29 3.61 14.54
C LYS A 163 15.91 4.91 15.04
N GLY A 164 15.22 5.59 15.95
CA GLY A 164 15.75 6.73 16.68
C GLY A 164 16.76 6.28 17.72
#